data_AF-A0A970XP13-F1
#
_entry.id   AF-A0A970XP13-F1
#
_cell.length_a   1.000
_cell.length_b   1.000
_cell.length_c   1.000
_cell.angle_alpha   90.00
_cell.angle_beta   90.00
_cell.angle_gamma   90.00
#
_symmetry.space_group_name_H-M   'P 1'
#
loop_
_entity.id
_entity.type
_entity.pdbx_description
1 polymer ?
#
loop_
_entity_poly.entity_id
_entity_poly.type
_entity_poly.pdbx_seq_one_letter_code
_entity_poly.pdbx_strand_id
1 'polypeptide(L)'
;MFNPDLKIGQAVTNDQICEIFTVSPRGGMRRSHKTNTLVVISFAYIVYQDRWKGDTLHLTGMGLVGDQKIDYCQNRTLYESNYNGVEVHLFEGSYLAKFYNYCGVVRLVEEPYQEKQKDENEKERLVWVFPLKPIIPLPRVLTPEGDEPTQTKENRDNLNKSIMLIGRRIEHKKFGKGSVFSIVVTQEKGTIYAFKVRFDNPTEGKYDRTFSPKFLDDNEIIKWL
;
A
#
# COMPACT_ATOMS: atom_id res chain seq x y z
N MET A 1 -10.52 -14.05 13.99
CA MET A 1 -10.00 -13.28 12.86
C MET A 1 -11.09 -13.22 11.81
N PHE A 2 -11.38 -12.06 11.25
CA PHE A 2 -12.46 -11.92 10.28
C PHE A 2 -11.97 -12.40 8.91
N ASN A 3 -12.79 -13.16 8.18
CA ASN A 3 -12.44 -13.60 6.82
C ASN A 3 -13.34 -12.88 5.79
N PRO A 4 -12.79 -11.92 5.02
CA PRO A 4 -13.57 -11.18 4.02
C PRO A 4 -13.79 -11.96 2.71
N ASP A 5 -13.21 -13.15 2.55
CA ASP A 5 -13.17 -13.91 1.28
C ASP A 5 -12.64 -13.07 0.09
N LEU A 6 -11.67 -12.19 0.38
CA LEU A 6 -10.99 -11.35 -0.61
C LEU A 6 -9.53 -11.77 -0.76
N LYS A 7 -9.06 -11.79 -2.01
CA LYS A 7 -7.64 -11.96 -2.32
C LYS A 7 -6.93 -10.61 -2.33
N ILE A 8 -5.70 -10.57 -1.85
CA ILE A 8 -4.85 -9.38 -1.99
C ILE A 8 -4.73 -9.02 -3.48
N GLY A 9 -4.93 -7.74 -3.81
CA GLY A 9 -4.97 -7.21 -5.17
C GLY A 9 -6.34 -7.33 -5.85
N GLN A 10 -7.34 -7.93 -5.21
CA GLN A 10 -8.68 -8.00 -5.75
C GLN A 10 -9.32 -6.60 -5.78
N ALA A 11 -9.79 -6.20 -6.95
CA ALA A 11 -10.58 -4.99 -7.12
C ALA A 11 -12.03 -5.24 -6.65
N VAL A 12 -12.54 -4.35 -5.80
CA VAL A 12 -13.91 -4.39 -5.25
C VAL A 12 -14.58 -3.02 -5.33
N THR A 13 -15.90 -2.99 -5.40
CA THR A 13 -16.69 -1.74 -5.35
C THR A 13 -16.90 -1.26 -3.92
N ASN A 14 -17.32 0.00 -3.75
CA ASN A 14 -17.71 0.52 -2.44
C ASN A 14 -18.85 -0.30 -1.80
N ASP A 15 -19.81 -0.74 -2.62
CA ASP A 15 -20.97 -1.50 -2.14
C ASP A 15 -20.54 -2.88 -1.64
N GLN A 16 -19.62 -3.55 -2.34
CA GLN A 16 -19.02 -4.80 -1.87
C GLN A 16 -18.28 -4.62 -0.55
N ILE A 17 -17.52 -3.53 -0.37
CA ILE A 17 -16.88 -3.22 0.92
C ILE A 17 -17.92 -3.06 2.03
N CYS A 18 -19.00 -2.33 1.75
CA CYS A 18 -20.07 -2.10 2.74
C CYS A 18 -20.75 -3.40 3.13
N GLU A 19 -21.05 -4.27 2.15
CA GLU A 19 -21.69 -5.56 2.38
C GLU A 19 -20.80 -6.51 3.18
N ILE A 20 -19.56 -6.72 2.72
CA ILE A 20 -18.60 -7.65 3.34
C ILE A 20 -18.28 -7.22 4.77
N PHE A 21 -17.94 -5.94 4.99
CA PHE A 21 -17.47 -5.48 6.30
C PHE A 21 -18.59 -4.93 7.19
N THR A 22 -19.81 -4.76 6.68
CA THR A 22 -20.92 -4.09 7.38
C THR A 22 -20.51 -2.69 7.87
N VAL A 23 -20.02 -1.85 6.95
CA VAL A 23 -19.53 -0.49 7.24
C VAL A 23 -20.31 0.57 6.47
N SER A 24 -20.17 1.84 6.87
CA SER A 24 -20.75 2.97 6.14
C SER A 24 -20.11 3.15 4.76
N PRO A 25 -20.83 3.72 3.77
CA PRO A 25 -20.31 3.92 2.43
C PRO A 25 -19.37 5.13 2.30
N ARG A 26 -19.14 5.91 3.36
CA ARG A 26 -18.41 7.18 3.33
C ARG A 26 -17.30 7.20 4.38
N GLY A 27 -16.27 8.00 4.08
CA GLY A 27 -15.11 8.20 4.95
C GLY A 27 -13.93 7.28 4.61
N GLY A 28 -12.73 7.72 4.97
CA GLY A 28 -11.48 6.97 4.79
C GLY A 28 -11.26 5.90 5.86
N MET A 29 -11.81 6.06 7.06
CA MET A 29 -11.78 5.04 8.12
C MET A 29 -13.20 4.68 8.55
N ARG A 30 -13.54 3.40 8.45
CA ARG A 30 -14.91 2.90 8.61
C ARG A 30 -14.93 1.72 9.57
N ARG A 31 -15.50 1.94 10.75
CA ARG A 31 -15.52 0.96 11.82
C ARG A 31 -16.79 0.10 11.75
N SER A 32 -16.63 -1.21 11.84
CA SER A 32 -17.73 -2.15 12.04
C SER A 32 -17.58 -2.86 13.37
N HIS A 33 -18.58 -2.70 14.24
CA HIS A 33 -18.67 -3.47 15.48
C HIS A 33 -19.11 -4.92 15.24
N LYS A 34 -19.85 -5.19 14.16
CA LYS A 34 -20.37 -6.52 13.84
C LYS A 34 -19.27 -7.50 13.44
N THR A 35 -18.36 -7.07 12.57
CA THR A 35 -17.21 -7.87 12.12
C THR A 35 -15.98 -7.67 13.01
N ASN A 36 -16.05 -6.72 13.95
CA ASN A 36 -14.93 -6.27 14.75
C ASN A 36 -13.72 -5.82 13.91
N THR A 37 -13.96 -5.21 12.74
CA THR A 37 -12.90 -4.68 11.86
C THR A 37 -12.91 -3.15 11.75
N LEU A 38 -11.79 -2.57 11.37
CA LEU A 38 -11.67 -1.20 10.87
C LEU A 38 -11.23 -1.26 9.41
N VAL A 39 -12.06 -0.74 8.50
CA VAL A 39 -11.70 -0.59 7.09
C VAL A 39 -11.01 0.77 6.91
N VAL A 40 -9.80 0.75 6.36
CA VAL A 40 -9.02 1.93 5.98
C VAL A 40 -8.97 2.00 4.46
N ILE A 41 -9.36 3.13 3.90
CA ILE A 41 -9.26 3.43 2.49
C ILE A 41 -8.24 4.54 2.33
N SER A 42 -7.09 4.20 1.78
CA SER A 42 -6.07 5.17 1.43
C SER A 42 -6.38 5.78 0.06
N PHE A 43 -6.29 7.11 0.01
CA PHE A 43 -6.46 7.88 -1.22
C PHE A 43 -5.19 8.68 -1.48
N ALA A 44 -4.45 8.34 -2.53
CA ALA A 44 -3.18 9.00 -2.84
C ALA A 44 -3.31 10.45 -3.37
N TYR A 45 -4.54 10.99 -3.55
CA TYR A 45 -4.76 12.23 -4.34
C TYR A 45 -5.85 13.18 -3.79
N ILE A 46 -6.25 13.06 -2.52
CA ILE A 46 -7.23 13.97 -1.86
C ILE A 46 -6.46 14.87 -0.85
N VAL A 47 -7.15 15.76 -0.12
CA VAL A 47 -6.67 16.59 1.01
C VAL A 47 -5.69 15.85 1.97
N TYR A 48 -5.73 14.52 1.99
CA TYR A 48 -4.83 13.65 2.74
C TYR A 48 -3.60 13.26 1.91
N GLN A 49 -2.41 13.48 2.46
CA GLN A 49 -1.13 13.15 1.83
C GLN A 49 -0.65 11.75 2.24
N ASP A 50 -1.54 10.76 2.07
CA ASP A 50 -1.19 9.35 2.29
C ASP A 50 -0.04 8.97 1.34
N ARG A 51 1.00 8.34 1.88
CA ARG A 51 2.19 8.01 1.09
C ARG A 51 2.86 6.74 1.57
N TRP A 52 3.39 5.97 0.64
CA TRP A 52 4.25 4.83 0.97
C TRP A 52 5.68 5.31 1.13
N LYS A 53 6.32 4.96 2.26
CA LYS A 53 7.77 5.03 2.45
C LYS A 53 8.28 3.60 2.54
N GLY A 54 8.96 3.14 1.50
CA GLY A 54 9.29 1.72 1.36
C GLY A 54 8.01 0.86 1.39
N ASP A 55 7.92 -0.06 2.36
CA ASP A 55 6.78 -0.96 2.54
C ASP A 55 5.83 -0.56 3.67
N THR A 56 5.97 0.66 4.20
CA THR A 56 5.10 1.25 5.23
C THR A 56 4.25 2.38 4.63
N LEU A 57 2.94 2.31 4.82
CA LEU A 57 1.99 3.36 4.47
C LEU A 57 1.94 4.38 5.60
N HIS A 58 2.24 5.63 5.31
CA HIS A 58 2.02 6.76 6.21
C HIS A 58 0.63 7.31 5.92
N LEU A 59 -0.36 6.82 6.68
CA LEU A 59 -1.77 7.18 6.53
C LEU A 59 -2.09 8.44 7.34
N THR A 60 -2.74 9.44 6.72
CA THR A 60 -3.22 10.62 7.45
C THR A 60 -4.50 10.29 8.22
N GLY A 61 -4.58 10.75 9.47
CA GLY A 61 -5.72 10.57 10.35
C GLY A 61 -7.00 11.28 9.87
N MET A 62 -8.12 10.98 10.52
CA MET A 62 -9.40 11.64 10.33
C MET A 62 -9.43 13.05 10.93
N GLY A 63 -10.26 13.88 10.29
CA GLY A 63 -10.51 15.27 10.65
C GLY A 63 -10.19 16.12 9.42
N LEU A 64 -11.16 16.87 8.90
CA LEU A 64 -11.04 17.62 7.63
C LEU A 64 -10.70 19.10 7.80
N VAL A 65 -10.97 19.66 8.98
CA VAL A 65 -10.75 21.08 9.31
C VAL A 65 -10.02 21.19 10.64
N GLY A 66 -9.03 22.09 10.68
CA GLY A 66 -8.24 22.35 11.90
C GLY A 66 -7.38 21.18 12.37
N ASP A 67 -6.73 21.37 13.51
CA ASP A 67 -5.80 20.42 14.08
C ASP A 67 -6.49 19.12 14.50
N GLN A 68 -5.94 18.00 14.07
CA GLN A 68 -6.45 16.68 14.41
C GLN A 68 -6.06 16.29 15.83
N LYS A 69 -6.93 15.49 16.46
CA LYS A 69 -6.64 14.84 17.74
C LYS A 69 -6.50 13.34 17.54
N ILE A 70 -5.55 12.74 18.27
CA ILE A 70 -5.26 11.30 18.17
C ILE A 70 -6.43 10.45 18.70
N ASP A 71 -7.21 10.99 19.63
CA ASP A 71 -8.36 10.35 20.25
C ASP A 71 -9.69 10.63 19.52
N TYR A 72 -9.66 11.39 18.41
CA TYR A 72 -10.84 11.74 17.64
C TYR A 72 -11.36 10.56 16.80
N CYS A 73 -12.61 10.14 17.03
CA CYS A 73 -13.31 9.15 16.22
C CYS A 73 -12.45 7.88 15.98
N GLN A 74 -12.17 7.52 14.72
CA GLN A 74 -11.41 6.31 14.39
C GLN A 74 -9.90 6.48 14.49
N ASN A 75 -9.39 7.70 14.70
CA ASN A 75 -7.97 7.89 15.05
C ASN A 75 -7.64 7.10 16.32
N ARG A 76 -8.54 7.14 17.31
CA ARG A 76 -8.41 6.36 18.54
C ARG A 76 -8.36 4.86 18.25
N THR A 77 -9.33 4.37 17.48
CA THR A 77 -9.41 2.94 17.12
C THR A 77 -8.14 2.46 16.42
N LEU A 78 -7.59 3.27 15.51
CA LEU A 78 -6.37 2.94 14.78
C LEU A 78 -5.13 3.04 15.68
N TYR A 79 -5.03 4.06 16.53
CA TYR A 79 -3.96 4.22 17.50
C TYR A 79 -3.87 3.02 18.46
N GLU A 80 -5.02 2.58 18.96
CA GLU A 80 -5.11 1.47 19.91
C GLU A 80 -5.14 0.09 19.22
N SER A 81 -5.02 0.03 17.89
CA SER A 81 -5.29 -1.19 17.08
C SER A 81 -4.41 -2.40 17.43
N ASN A 82 -3.21 -2.15 17.96
CA ASN A 82 -2.30 -3.22 18.36
C ASN A 82 -2.75 -3.97 19.63
N TYR A 83 -3.68 -3.42 20.42
CA TYR A 83 -4.11 -4.00 21.70
C TYR A 83 -5.63 -3.97 21.95
N ASN A 84 -6.41 -3.25 21.16
CA ASN A 84 -7.88 -3.20 21.30
C ASN A 84 -8.61 -4.38 20.63
N GLY A 85 -7.88 -5.28 19.95
CA GLY A 85 -8.44 -6.46 19.30
C GLY A 85 -9.19 -6.18 17.99
N VAL A 86 -9.12 -4.96 17.45
CA VAL A 86 -9.73 -4.58 16.17
C VAL A 86 -8.79 -4.93 15.01
N GLU A 87 -9.29 -5.69 14.04
CA GLU A 87 -8.52 -6.02 12.84
C GLU A 87 -8.63 -4.91 11.79
N VAL A 88 -7.50 -4.41 11.30
CA VAL A 88 -7.45 -3.29 10.34
C VAL A 88 -7.24 -3.81 8.92
N HIS A 89 -8.17 -3.53 8.02
CA HIS A 89 -8.12 -3.92 6.62
C HIS A 89 -7.86 -2.70 5.73
N LEU A 90 -6.84 -2.76 4.88
CA LEU A 90 -6.48 -1.67 3.98
C LEU A 90 -7.04 -1.90 2.58
N PHE A 91 -7.52 -0.81 1.99
CA PHE A 91 -7.89 -0.68 0.59
C PHE A 91 -7.23 0.54 -0.02
N GLU A 92 -6.79 0.45 -1.26
CA GLU A 92 -6.29 1.59 -2.03
C GLU A 92 -7.30 1.98 -3.12
N GLY A 93 -7.74 3.25 -3.08
CA GLY A 93 -8.67 3.80 -4.06
C GLY A 93 -8.00 4.22 -5.36
N SER A 94 -8.67 3.99 -6.49
CA SER A 94 -8.27 4.51 -7.80
C SER A 94 -8.78 5.94 -8.05
N TYR A 95 -8.10 6.69 -8.92
CA TYR A 95 -8.40 8.08 -9.31
C TYR A 95 -9.85 8.34 -9.73
N LEU A 96 -10.56 7.32 -10.26
CA LEU A 96 -11.95 7.44 -10.73
C LEU A 96 -12.97 6.77 -9.79
N ALA A 97 -12.54 6.29 -8.61
CA ALA A 97 -13.32 5.69 -7.52
C ALA A 97 -14.47 4.75 -7.91
N LYS A 98 -14.33 4.00 -9.01
CA LYS A 98 -15.24 2.88 -9.31
C LYS A 98 -14.87 1.61 -8.54
N PHE A 99 -13.57 1.46 -8.22
CA PHE A 99 -13.03 0.29 -7.56
C PHE A 99 -11.89 0.65 -6.58
N TYR A 100 -11.74 -0.23 -5.60
CA TYR A 100 -10.72 -0.23 -4.57
C TYR A 100 -9.97 -1.56 -4.62
N ASN A 101 -8.65 -1.53 -4.51
CA ASN A 101 -7.84 -2.75 -4.44
C ASN A 101 -7.68 -3.16 -2.98
N TYR A 102 -8.00 -4.42 -2.66
CA TYR A 102 -7.80 -4.94 -1.32
C TYR A 102 -6.32 -5.21 -1.04
N CYS A 103 -5.78 -4.62 0.02
CA CYS A 103 -4.36 -4.68 0.41
C CYS A 103 -4.09 -5.63 1.59
N GLY A 104 -5.10 -6.34 2.08
CA GLY A 104 -4.94 -7.26 3.21
C GLY A 104 -5.08 -6.59 4.57
N VAL A 105 -4.72 -7.34 5.61
CA VAL A 105 -4.66 -6.86 6.99
C VAL A 105 -3.37 -6.08 7.21
N VAL A 106 -3.46 -4.94 7.90
CA VAL A 106 -2.32 -4.07 8.25
C VAL A 106 -2.16 -3.95 9.77
N ARG A 107 -0.97 -3.54 10.21
CA ARG A 107 -0.68 -3.21 11.62
C ARG A 107 0.01 -1.87 11.73
N LEU A 108 -0.22 -1.19 12.84
CA LEU A 108 0.55 -0.01 13.24
C LEU A 108 1.95 -0.47 13.65
N VAL A 109 3.00 -0.01 12.95
CA VAL A 109 4.38 -0.50 13.13
C VAL A 109 5.32 0.49 13.80
N GLU A 110 4.92 1.76 13.90
CA GLU A 110 5.68 2.83 14.55
C GLU A 110 4.71 3.73 15.33
N GLU A 111 5.25 4.57 16.21
CA GLU A 111 4.47 5.58 16.93
C GLU A 111 3.88 6.59 15.94
N PRO A 112 2.57 6.87 15.99
CA PRO A 112 1.99 7.96 15.22
C PRO A 112 2.64 9.30 15.56
N TYR A 113 2.80 10.14 14.55
CA TYR A 113 3.44 11.45 14.70
C TYR A 113 2.62 12.54 14.03
N GLN A 114 2.95 13.80 14.31
CA GLN A 114 2.26 14.93 13.72
C GLN A 114 3.09 15.58 12.62
N GLU A 115 2.41 16.08 11.58
CA GLU A 115 3.00 16.93 10.56
C GLU A 115 2.01 18.01 10.11
N LYS A 116 2.52 19.03 9.40
CA LYS A 116 1.68 20.09 8.84
C LYS A 116 1.15 19.67 7.47
N GLN A 117 -0.16 19.78 7.28
CA GLN A 117 -0.82 19.62 5.98
C GLN A 117 -1.85 20.75 5.80
N LYS A 118 -2.31 20.96 4.56
CA LYS A 118 -3.48 21.80 4.30
C LYS A 118 -4.76 21.07 4.74
N ASP A 119 -5.71 21.81 5.26
CA ASP A 119 -7.07 21.35 5.51
C ASP A 119 -7.96 21.54 4.27
N GLU A 120 -9.24 21.18 4.35
CA GLU A 120 -10.17 21.35 3.21
C GLU A 120 -10.38 22.82 2.78
N ASN A 121 -10.03 23.79 3.64
CA ASN A 121 -10.11 25.23 3.38
C ASN A 121 -8.74 25.81 3.00
N GLU A 122 -7.78 24.95 2.63
CA GLU A 122 -6.39 25.29 2.30
C GLU A 122 -5.57 25.92 3.43
N LYS A 123 -6.03 25.83 4.68
CA LYS A 123 -5.31 26.36 5.85
C LYS A 123 -4.34 25.33 6.40
N GLU A 124 -3.18 25.78 6.88
CA GLU A 124 -2.26 24.89 7.59
C GLU A 124 -2.91 24.35 8.87
N ARG A 125 -2.71 23.06 9.13
CA ARG A 125 -3.13 22.36 10.33
C ARG A 125 -2.14 21.25 10.69
N LEU A 126 -2.16 20.84 11.96
CA LEU A 126 -1.52 19.61 12.41
C LEU A 126 -2.43 18.41 12.11
N VAL A 127 -1.87 17.41 11.45
CA VAL A 127 -2.54 16.11 11.25
C VAL A 127 -1.77 15.03 12.00
N TRP A 128 -2.45 13.92 12.33
CA TRP A 128 -1.80 12.71 12.82
C TRP A 128 -1.49 11.79 11.64
N VAL A 129 -0.31 11.19 11.65
CA VAL A 129 0.13 10.21 10.65
C VAL A 129 0.33 8.87 11.33
N PHE A 130 -0.26 7.82 10.76
CA PHE A 130 -0.23 6.45 11.25
C PHE A 130 0.61 5.58 10.32
N PRO A 131 1.79 5.11 10.75
CA PRO A 131 2.62 4.20 9.96
C PRO A 131 2.07 2.77 9.98
N LEU A 132 1.45 2.35 8.87
CA LEU A 132 0.78 1.06 8.72
C LEU A 132 1.54 0.13 7.77
N LYS A 133 1.71 -1.12 8.16
CA LYS A 133 2.37 -2.14 7.33
C LYS A 133 1.47 -3.34 7.08
N PRO A 134 1.30 -3.81 5.84
CA PRO A 134 0.63 -5.07 5.54
C PRO A 134 1.30 -6.26 6.24
N ILE A 135 0.50 -7.12 6.88
CA ILE A 135 1.00 -8.37 7.49
C ILE A 135 1.56 -9.29 6.41
N ILE A 136 0.85 -9.38 5.28
CA ILE A 136 1.31 -10.08 4.09
C ILE A 136 1.93 -9.04 3.16
N PRO A 137 3.24 -9.16 2.82
CA PRO A 137 3.90 -8.21 1.95
C PRO A 137 3.18 -8.04 0.61
N LEU A 138 3.06 -6.79 0.16
CA LEU A 138 2.40 -6.43 -1.09
C LEU A 138 3.41 -6.25 -2.24
N PRO A 139 3.06 -6.66 -3.47
CA PRO A 139 3.88 -6.32 -4.61
C PRO A 139 3.87 -4.82 -4.88
N ARG A 140 5.02 -4.14 -4.87
CA ARG A 140 5.10 -2.67 -5.00
C ARG A 140 6.40 -2.19 -5.66
N VAL A 141 6.33 -1.02 -6.28
CA VAL A 141 7.53 -0.21 -6.57
C VAL A 141 7.89 0.55 -5.29
N LEU A 142 9.15 0.48 -4.90
CA LEU A 142 9.73 1.07 -3.70
C LEU A 142 10.74 2.13 -4.11
N THR A 143 10.77 3.24 -3.38
CA THR A 143 11.88 4.19 -3.40
C THR A 143 12.74 3.97 -2.16
N PRO A 144 14.08 4.11 -2.24
CA PRO A 144 14.93 4.21 -1.06
C PRO A 144 14.42 5.31 -0.13
N GLU A 145 14.51 5.10 1.18
CA GLU A 145 14.02 6.04 2.19
C GLU A 145 14.46 7.48 1.88
N GLY A 146 13.49 8.40 1.83
CA GLY A 146 13.76 9.84 1.82
C GLY A 146 13.51 10.61 0.52
N ASP A 147 12.56 10.25 -0.34
CA ASP A 147 11.69 11.17 -1.12
C ASP A 147 10.95 10.45 -2.27
N GLU A 148 9.86 11.04 -2.76
CA GLU A 148 9.24 10.68 -4.04
C GLU A 148 10.12 11.18 -5.21
N PRO A 149 10.23 10.45 -6.33
CA PRO A 149 10.97 10.93 -7.49
C PRO A 149 10.41 12.28 -7.94
N THR A 150 11.27 13.24 -8.30
CA THR A 150 10.82 14.53 -8.84
C THR A 150 9.82 14.29 -9.97
N GLN A 151 8.69 15.03 -9.99
CA GLN A 151 7.58 14.78 -10.92
C GLN A 151 7.87 15.18 -12.38
N THR A 152 9.10 15.00 -12.87
CA THR A 152 9.42 15.19 -14.29
C THR A 152 8.67 14.15 -15.13
N LYS A 153 8.42 14.48 -16.41
CA LYS A 153 7.78 13.53 -17.34
C LYS A 153 8.59 12.22 -17.44
N GLU A 154 9.91 12.32 -17.51
CA GLU A 154 10.82 11.18 -17.58
C GLU A 154 10.69 10.25 -16.37
N ASN A 155 10.65 10.81 -15.16
CA ASN A 155 10.51 10.02 -13.93
C ASN A 155 9.15 9.31 -13.85
N ARG A 156 8.08 9.97 -14.28
CA ARG A 156 6.74 9.35 -14.38
C ARG A 156 6.74 8.20 -15.38
N ASP A 157 7.37 8.37 -16.54
CA ASP A 157 7.45 7.33 -17.57
C ASP A 157 8.25 6.12 -17.06
N ASN A 158 9.36 6.34 -16.35
CA ASN A 158 10.17 5.28 -15.76
C ASN A 158 9.45 4.54 -14.61
N LEU A 159 8.73 5.28 -13.77
CA LEU A 159 7.89 4.71 -12.72
C LEU A 159 6.75 3.87 -13.32
N ASN A 160 6.06 4.37 -14.35
CA ASN A 160 5.00 3.64 -15.05
C ASN A 160 5.51 2.34 -15.66
N LYS A 161 6.67 2.38 -16.33
CA LYS A 161 7.32 1.15 -16.84
C LYS A 161 7.60 0.15 -15.72
N SER A 162 8.08 0.62 -14.57
CA SER A 162 8.35 -0.22 -13.41
C SER A 162 7.06 -0.83 -12.84
N ILE A 163 5.99 -0.04 -12.70
CA ILE A 163 4.67 -0.52 -12.25
C ILE A 163 4.15 -1.64 -13.15
N MET A 164 4.31 -1.50 -14.48
CA MET A 164 3.89 -2.51 -15.46
C MET A 164 4.65 -3.84 -15.36
N LEU A 165 5.79 -3.85 -14.68
CA LEU A 165 6.56 -5.07 -14.42
C LEU A 165 6.11 -5.78 -13.14
N ILE A 166 5.51 -5.09 -12.17
CA ILE A 166 5.02 -5.71 -10.93
C ILE A 166 3.98 -6.79 -11.26
N GLY A 167 4.13 -7.97 -10.67
CA GLY A 167 3.26 -9.12 -10.88
C GLY A 167 3.52 -9.89 -12.18
N ARG A 168 4.31 -9.36 -13.13
CA ARG A 168 4.65 -10.11 -14.34
C ARG A 168 5.36 -11.40 -13.99
N ARG A 169 5.00 -12.47 -14.70
CA ARG A 169 5.58 -13.79 -14.48
C ARG A 169 6.87 -13.95 -15.26
N ILE A 170 7.80 -14.65 -14.64
CA ILE A 170 9.06 -15.05 -15.26
C ILE A 170 9.34 -16.52 -14.99
N GLU A 171 10.20 -17.10 -15.81
CA GLU A 171 10.87 -18.37 -15.56
C GLU A 171 12.38 -18.13 -15.53
N HIS A 172 13.00 -18.47 -14.40
CA HIS A 172 14.43 -18.36 -14.19
C HIS A 172 15.07 -19.74 -14.25
N LYS A 173 16.14 -19.90 -15.03
CA LYS A 173 16.82 -21.19 -15.27
C LYS A 173 17.16 -21.99 -14.00
N LYS A 174 17.55 -21.31 -12.93
CA LYS A 174 17.90 -21.93 -11.63
C LYS A 174 16.74 -22.02 -10.63
N PHE A 175 15.79 -21.09 -10.68
CA PHE A 175 14.83 -20.87 -9.59
C PHE A 175 13.39 -21.23 -9.99
N GLY A 176 13.17 -21.59 -11.26
CA GLY A 176 11.87 -21.95 -11.78
C GLY A 176 10.99 -20.72 -12.00
N LYS A 177 9.68 -20.91 -11.85
CA LYS A 177 8.68 -19.88 -12.13
C LYS A 177 8.50 -18.96 -10.93
N GLY A 178 8.28 -17.69 -11.21
CA GLY A 178 8.00 -16.69 -10.19
C GLY A 178 7.30 -15.48 -10.78
N SER A 179 7.06 -14.49 -9.94
CA SER A 179 6.56 -13.19 -10.35
C SER A 179 7.40 -12.06 -9.77
N VAL A 180 7.55 -10.98 -10.54
CA VAL A 180 8.18 -9.75 -10.05
C VAL A 180 7.35 -9.24 -8.87
N PHE A 181 7.96 -9.25 -7.69
CA PHE A 181 7.27 -8.95 -6.45
C PHE A 181 7.49 -7.50 -6.04
N SER A 182 8.72 -7.01 -6.00
CA SER A 182 8.97 -5.58 -5.75
C SER A 182 10.05 -5.02 -6.64
N ILE A 183 9.98 -3.74 -6.96
CA ILE A 183 11.00 -3.05 -7.76
C ILE A 183 11.49 -1.87 -6.94
N VAL A 184 12.78 -1.77 -6.68
CA VAL A 184 13.39 -0.60 -6.07
C VAL A 184 13.85 0.32 -7.20
N VAL A 185 13.45 1.60 -7.18
CA VAL A 185 13.88 2.61 -8.18
C VAL A 185 14.78 3.67 -7.55
N THR A 186 15.62 4.32 -8.36
CA THR A 186 16.44 5.45 -7.92
C THR A 186 15.59 6.70 -7.69
N GLN A 187 16.01 7.54 -6.74
CA GLN A 187 15.32 8.81 -6.43
C GLN A 187 15.46 9.83 -7.57
N GLU A 188 16.65 9.93 -8.18
CA GLU A 188 16.97 11.02 -9.11
C GLU A 188 16.35 10.83 -10.51
N LYS A 189 16.01 9.58 -10.91
CA LYS A 189 15.53 9.27 -12.27
C LYS A 189 14.38 8.26 -12.36
N GLY A 190 13.93 7.72 -11.22
CA GLY A 190 12.95 6.64 -11.20
C GLY A 190 13.43 5.37 -11.93
N THR A 191 14.74 5.23 -12.18
CA THR A 191 15.31 4.07 -12.88
C THR A 191 15.39 2.88 -11.96
N ILE A 192 15.19 1.67 -12.47
CA ILE A 192 15.25 0.46 -11.65
C ILE A 192 16.66 0.32 -11.04
N TYR A 193 16.72 0.23 -9.72
CA TYR A 193 17.92 -0.04 -8.91
C TYR A 193 18.05 -1.53 -8.59
N ALA A 194 16.94 -2.18 -8.25
CA ALA A 194 16.88 -3.62 -8.00
C ALA A 194 15.46 -4.12 -8.21
N PHE A 195 15.28 -5.42 -8.38
CA PHE A 195 13.96 -6.03 -8.27
C PHE A 195 14.04 -7.34 -7.53
N LYS A 196 12.97 -7.60 -6.78
CA LYS A 196 12.75 -8.81 -6.02
C LYS A 196 11.75 -9.66 -6.79
N VAL A 197 12.10 -10.90 -7.09
CA VAL A 197 11.20 -11.90 -7.67
C VAL A 197 10.80 -12.86 -6.57
N ARG A 198 9.50 -13.16 -6.49
CA ARG A 198 8.96 -14.20 -5.64
C ARG A 198 8.78 -15.48 -6.46
N PHE A 199 9.56 -16.49 -6.15
CA PHE A 199 9.54 -17.78 -6.83
C PHE A 199 8.60 -18.76 -6.14
N ASP A 200 7.98 -19.63 -6.95
CA ASP A 200 7.19 -20.75 -6.48
C ASP A 200 8.12 -21.95 -6.22
N ASN A 201 8.18 -22.42 -4.97
CA ASN A 201 8.86 -23.65 -4.57
C ASN A 201 7.81 -24.72 -4.19
N PRO A 202 7.80 -25.88 -4.88
CA PRO A 202 6.88 -26.96 -4.58
C PRO A 202 6.98 -27.51 -3.14
N THR A 203 8.15 -27.43 -2.49
CA THR A 203 8.37 -27.99 -1.14
C THR A 203 8.36 -26.95 -0.03
N GLU A 204 8.85 -25.73 -0.31
CA GLU A 204 9.03 -24.68 0.71
C GLU A 204 8.01 -23.52 0.60
N GLY A 205 7.08 -23.58 -0.37
CA GLY A 205 6.12 -22.51 -0.60
C GLY A 205 6.71 -21.38 -1.46
N LYS A 206 6.67 -20.13 -0.99
CA LYS A 206 7.18 -18.98 -1.76
C LYS A 206 8.42 -18.38 -1.11
N TYR A 207 9.41 -18.03 -1.92
CA TYR A 207 10.64 -17.37 -1.45
C TYR A 207 11.07 -16.25 -2.39
N ASP A 208 11.79 -15.27 -1.83
CA ASP A 208 12.18 -14.05 -2.54
C ASP A 208 13.68 -14.06 -2.90
N ARG A 209 14.02 -13.51 -4.07
CA ARG A 209 15.40 -13.23 -4.50
C ARG A 209 15.47 -11.84 -5.11
N THR A 210 16.52 -11.10 -4.76
CA THR A 210 16.80 -9.77 -5.30
C THR A 210 17.84 -9.86 -6.42
N PHE A 211 17.62 -9.12 -7.50
CA PHE A 211 18.49 -9.06 -8.66
C PHE A 211 18.78 -7.62 -9.05
N SER A 212 19.92 -7.41 -9.71
CA SER A 212 20.28 -6.12 -10.32
C SER A 212 19.48 -5.86 -11.60
N PRO A 213 19.35 -4.61 -12.07
CA PRO A 213 18.52 -4.25 -13.23
C PRO A 213 18.91 -5.01 -14.50
N LYS A 214 20.21 -5.28 -14.71
CA LYS A 214 20.75 -6.01 -15.86
C LYS A 214 20.13 -7.41 -16.06
N PHE A 215 19.59 -8.00 -15.00
CA PHE A 215 18.94 -9.31 -15.12
C PHE A 215 17.66 -9.25 -15.95
N LEU A 216 16.98 -8.10 -16.06
CA LEU A 216 15.77 -7.98 -16.90
C LEU A 216 16.08 -8.18 -18.40
N ASP A 217 17.34 -8.01 -18.79
CA ASP A 217 17.80 -8.10 -20.17
C ASP A 217 18.51 -9.44 -20.48
N ASP A 218 18.68 -10.31 -19.47
CA ASP A 218 19.42 -11.58 -19.60
C ASP A 218 18.51 -12.71 -20.09
N ASN A 219 18.25 -12.71 -21.40
CA ASN A 219 17.38 -13.67 -22.07
C ASN A 219 17.90 -15.13 -22.02
N GLU A 220 19.16 -15.36 -21.63
CA GLU A 220 19.71 -16.71 -21.44
C GLU A 220 19.34 -17.30 -20.08
N ILE A 221 19.09 -16.43 -19.09
CA ILE A 221 18.80 -16.81 -17.72
C ILE A 221 17.31 -16.66 -17.39
N ILE A 222 16.64 -15.68 -17.99
CA ILE A 222 15.22 -15.41 -17.78
C ILE A 222 14.37 -15.46 -19.04
N LYS A 223 13.15 -15.94 -18.86
CA LYS A 223 12.09 -15.88 -19.87
C LYS A 223 10.85 -15.23 -19.27
N TRP A 224 10.36 -14.17 -19.90
CA TRP A 224 9.06 -13.59 -19.59
C TRP A 224 7.94 -14.53 -20.06
N LEU A 225 6.93 -14.73 -19.21
CA LEU A 225 5.81 -15.65 -19.45
C LEU A 225 4.50 -14.94 -19.76
#